data_AF-A0A3S4L9R2-F1
#
_entry.id   AF-A0A3S4L9R2-F1
#
_cell.length_a   1.000
_cell.length_b   1.000
_cell.length_c   1.000
_cell.angle_alpha   90.00
_cell.angle_beta   90.00
_cell.angle_gamma   90.00
#
_symmetry.space_group_name_H-M   'P 1'
#
loop_
_entity.id
_entity.type
_entity.pdbx_description
1 polymer ?
#
loop_
_entity_poly.entity_id
_entity_poly.type
_entity_poly.pdbx_seq_one_letter_code
_entity_poly.pdbx_strand_id
1 'polypeptide(L)'
;MTVRPGKTALAIDAIINQRDSGIKCIYVAIGQKASTISNVVRKLEEHGALANTIVVVATASESAALQYLAPYAGCAMGEYFRDRGGRCADHLR
;
A
#
# COMPACT_ATOMS: atom_id res chain seq x y z
N MET A 1 -15.10 -2.64 -15.79
CA MET A 1 -13.86 -1.90 -15.40
C MET A 1 -12.84 -2.93 -14.91
N THR A 2 -12.15 -3.60 -15.83
CA THR A 2 -11.29 -4.76 -15.50
C THR A 2 -9.91 -4.28 -15.06
N VAL A 3 -9.50 -4.63 -13.84
CA VAL A 3 -8.14 -4.33 -13.36
C VAL A 3 -7.14 -5.10 -14.23
N ARG A 4 -6.22 -4.41 -14.90
CA ARG A 4 -5.16 -5.09 -15.66
C ARG A 4 -4.13 -5.62 -14.64
N PRO A 5 -3.87 -6.93 -14.56
CA PRO A 5 -3.03 -7.51 -13.51
C PRO A 5 -1.63 -6.89 -13.46
N GLY A 6 -1.07 -6.47 -14.60
CA GLY A 6 0.23 -5.81 -14.67
C GLY A 6 0.36 -4.51 -13.86
N LYS A 7 -0.70 -3.72 -13.65
CA LYS A 7 -0.60 -2.51 -12.80
C LYS A 7 -0.47 -2.85 -11.32
N THR A 8 -1.13 -3.90 -10.86
CA THR A 8 -1.12 -4.31 -9.45
C THR A 8 0.10 -5.16 -9.13
N ALA A 9 0.53 -6.04 -10.04
CA ALA A 9 1.81 -6.72 -9.96
C ALA A 9 2.95 -5.70 -9.80
N LEU A 10 3.10 -4.77 -10.75
CA LEU A 10 4.22 -3.81 -10.76
C LEU A 10 4.37 -2.99 -9.46
N ALA A 11 3.26 -2.62 -8.82
CA ALA A 11 3.31 -1.91 -7.53
C ALA A 11 3.78 -2.82 -6.38
N ILE A 12 3.33 -4.07 -6.35
CA ILE A 12 3.73 -5.06 -5.34
C ILE A 12 5.19 -5.45 -5.56
N ASP A 13 5.61 -5.68 -6.80
CA ASP A 13 6.99 -5.98 -7.18
C ASP A 13 7.92 -4.81 -6.80
N ALA A 14 7.50 -3.56 -7.02
CA ALA A 14 8.24 -2.37 -6.57
C ALA A 14 8.42 -2.33 -5.04
N ILE A 15 7.37 -2.64 -4.27
CA ILE A 15 7.44 -2.71 -2.80
C ILE A 15 8.38 -3.85 -2.35
N ILE A 16 8.26 -5.04 -2.93
CA ILE A 16 9.11 -6.20 -2.63
C ILE A 16 10.59 -5.89 -2.90
N ASN A 17 10.88 -5.15 -3.98
CA ASN A 17 12.23 -4.74 -4.33
C ASN A 17 12.82 -3.68 -3.37
N GLN A 18 12.00 -2.97 -2.59
CA GLN A 18 12.47 -1.97 -1.61
C GLN A 18 12.63 -2.53 -0.19
N ARG A 19 12.40 -3.83 0.05
CA ARG A 19 12.45 -4.46 1.39
C ARG A 19 13.76 -4.18 2.14
N ASP A 20 14.90 -4.20 1.43
CA ASP A 20 16.25 -4.02 1.97
C ASP A 20 16.79 -2.58 1.80
N SER A 21 16.10 -1.70 1.07
CA SER A 21 16.60 -0.36 0.70
C SER A 21 16.51 0.70 1.81
N GLY A 22 15.96 0.34 2.97
CA GLY A 22 15.66 1.29 4.05
C GLY A 22 14.60 2.34 3.69
N ILE A 23 13.80 2.10 2.65
CA ILE A 23 12.68 2.96 2.24
C ILE A 23 11.40 2.37 2.80
N LYS A 24 10.62 3.13 3.59
CA LYS A 24 9.32 2.68 4.09
C LYS A 24 8.29 2.77 2.97
N CYS A 25 7.69 1.65 2.59
CA CYS A 25 6.64 1.62 1.58
C CYS A 25 5.27 1.86 2.22
N ILE A 26 4.37 2.53 1.51
CA ILE A 26 2.98 2.71 1.91
C ILE A 26 2.09 2.26 0.76
N TYR A 27 1.23 1.28 1.02
CA TYR A 27 0.30 0.72 0.06
C TYR A 27 -1.13 1.06 0.48
N VAL A 28 -1.78 1.97 -0.25
CA VAL A 28 -3.16 2.38 0.01
C VAL A 28 -4.07 1.64 -0.96
N ALA A 29 -4.96 0.80 -0.44
CA ALA A 29 -5.93 0.04 -1.23
C ALA A 29 -7.34 0.60 -1.05
N ILE A 30 -7.89 1.20 -2.10
CA ILE A 30 -9.17 1.92 -2.10
C ILE A 30 -10.18 1.20 -3.01
N GLY A 31 -11.38 0.94 -2.51
CA GLY A 31 -12.47 0.33 -3.30
C GLY A 31 -12.18 -1.11 -3.76
N GLN A 32 -11.17 -1.77 -3.18
CA GLN A 32 -10.80 -3.15 -3.50
C GLN A 32 -11.61 -4.15 -2.66
N LYS A 33 -11.76 -5.39 -3.17
CA LYS A 33 -12.34 -6.49 -2.40
C LYS A 33 -11.38 -6.93 -1.30
N ALA A 34 -11.89 -7.18 -0.09
CA ALA A 34 -11.10 -7.65 1.06
C ALA A 34 -10.23 -8.87 0.71
N SER A 35 -10.78 -9.86 -0.01
CA SER A 35 -10.04 -11.05 -0.46
C SER A 35 -8.88 -10.74 -1.42
N THR A 36 -9.01 -9.72 -2.27
CA THR A 36 -7.90 -9.25 -3.13
C THR A 36 -6.81 -8.63 -2.28
N ILE A 37 -7.17 -7.79 -1.30
CA ILE A 37 -6.23 -7.15 -0.37
C ILE A 37 -5.49 -8.19 0.48
N SER A 38 -6.19 -9.18 1.03
CA SER A 38 -5.59 -10.28 1.80
C SER A 38 -4.55 -11.06 0.99
N ASN A 39 -4.80 -11.32 -0.30
CA ASN A 39 -3.82 -11.94 -1.19
C ASN A 39 -2.59 -11.04 -1.45
N VAL A 40 -2.73 -9.72 -1.42
CA VAL A 40 -1.59 -8.78 -1.54
C VAL A 40 -0.77 -8.76 -0.25
N VAL A 41 -1.43 -8.64 0.91
CA VAL A 41 -0.76 -8.67 2.23
C VAL A 41 0.02 -9.97 2.41
N ARG A 42 -0.60 -11.12 2.11
CA ARG A 42 0.07 -12.42 2.22
C ARG A 42 1.28 -12.54 1.29
N LYS A 43 1.21 -12.01 0.06
CA LYS A 43 2.38 -11.95 -0.83
C LYS A 43 3.50 -11.06 -0.27
N LEU A 44 3.18 -9.90 0.30
CA LEU A 44 4.17 -9.02 0.94
C LEU A 44 4.81 -9.68 2.15
N GLU A 45 4.06 -10.50 2.90
CA GLU A 45 4.54 -11.30 4.02
C GLU A 45 5.44 -12.46 3.57
N GLU A 46 4.99 -13.26 2.59
CA GLU A 46 5.74 -14.35 1.94
C GLU A 46 7.12 -13.88 1.40
N HIS A 47 7.24 -12.62 0.98
CA HIS A 47 8.49 -12.04 0.47
C HIS A 47 9.25 -11.18 1.50
N GLY A 48 8.84 -11.16 2.77
CA GLY A 48 9.47 -10.40 3.85
C GLY A 48 9.34 -8.86 3.75
N ALA A 49 8.61 -8.34 2.76
CA ALA A 49 8.44 -6.92 2.51
C ALA A 49 7.44 -6.24 3.45
N LEU A 50 6.52 -7.00 4.06
CA LEU A 50 5.49 -6.48 4.96
C LEU A 50 6.08 -5.75 6.18
N ALA A 51 7.21 -6.21 6.74
CA ALA A 51 7.88 -5.55 7.86
C ALA A 51 8.40 -4.13 7.53
N ASN A 52 8.55 -3.82 6.24
CA ASN A 52 8.97 -2.51 5.74
C ASN A 52 7.84 -1.72 5.04
N THR A 53 6.60 -2.22 5.11
CA THR A 53 5.44 -1.70 4.38
C THR A 53 4.24 -1.44 5.29
N ILE A 54 3.66 -0.25 5.20
CA ILE A 54 2.37 0.07 5.83
C ILE A 54 1.26 -0.16 4.82
N VAL A 55 0.19 -0.85 5.23
CA VAL A 55 -0.96 -1.14 4.36
C VAL A 55 -2.18 -0.41 4.90
N VAL A 56 -2.66 0.58 4.14
CA VAL A 56 -3.89 1.35 4.44
C VAL A 56 -5.03 0.76 3.61
N VAL A 57 -6.16 0.43 4.25
CA VAL A 57 -7.26 -0.29 3.60
C VAL A 57 -8.58 0.45 3.76
N ALA A 58 -9.21 0.78 2.63
CA ALA A 58 -10.62 1.19 2.56
C ALA A 58 -11.32 0.32 1.52
N THR A 59 -12.02 -0.72 1.98
CA THR A 59 -12.61 -1.73 1.08
C THR A 59 -13.79 -1.16 0.28
N ALA A 60 -14.21 -1.86 -0.77
CA ALA A 60 -15.42 -1.53 -1.53
C ALA A 60 -16.72 -1.49 -0.69
N SER A 61 -16.73 -2.13 0.49
CA SER A 61 -17.85 -2.14 1.43
C SER A 61 -17.82 -1.00 2.45
N GLU A 62 -16.70 -0.28 2.56
CA GLU A 62 -16.57 0.90 3.43
C GLU A 62 -17.26 2.13 2.84
N SER A 63 -17.61 3.08 3.71
CA SER A 63 -18.24 4.33 3.28
C SER A 63 -17.39 5.10 2.25
N ALA A 64 -18.06 5.82 1.34
CA ALA A 64 -17.38 6.66 0.35
C ALA A 64 -16.46 7.72 0.99
N ALA A 65 -16.80 8.19 2.20
CA ALA A 65 -15.97 9.10 2.98
C ALA A 65 -14.64 8.45 3.41
N LEU A 66 -14.65 7.20 3.87
CA LEU A 66 -13.42 6.46 4.19
C LEU A 66 -12.57 6.19 2.95
N GLN A 67 -13.19 5.82 1.82
CA GLN A 67 -12.49 5.64 0.55
C GLN A 67 -11.85 6.95 0.06
N TYR A 68 -12.48 8.10 0.30
CA TYR A 68 -11.93 9.42 -0.01
C TYR A 68 -10.81 9.87 0.94
N LEU A 69 -10.88 9.51 2.23
CA LEU A 69 -9.89 9.90 3.25
C LEU A 69 -8.65 8.99 3.29
N ALA A 70 -8.77 7.72 2.91
CA ALA A 70 -7.68 6.75 2.85
C ALA A 70 -6.37 7.24 2.18
N PRO A 71 -6.38 7.92 1.01
CA PRO A 71 -5.15 8.42 0.40
C PRO A 71 -4.48 9.55 1.18
N TYR A 72 -5.27 10.43 1.82
CA TYR A 72 -4.74 11.48 2.69
C TYR A 72 -4.11 10.89 3.96
N ALA A 73 -4.72 9.85 4.53
CA ALA A 73 -4.16 9.11 5.64
C ALA A 73 -2.83 8.43 5.27
N GLY A 74 -2.73 7.80 4.09
CA GLY A 74 -1.48 7.24 3.57
C GLY A 74 -0.38 8.29 3.39
N CYS A 75 -0.72 9.44 2.78
CA CYS A 75 0.22 10.54 2.59
C CYS A 75 0.76 11.09 3.93
N ALA A 76 -0.11 11.31 4.92
CA ALA A 76 0.27 11.78 6.25
C ALA A 76 1.17 10.76 7.00
N MET A 77 0.93 9.46 6.83
CA MET A 77 1.85 8.43 7.32
C MET A 77 3.21 8.50 6.63
N GLY A 78 3.26 8.83 5.33
CA GLY A 78 4.50 9.03 4.58
C GLY A 78 5.28 10.26 5.03
N GLU A 79 4.59 11.38 5.26
CA GLU A 79 5.16 12.62 5.78
C GLU A 79 5.82 12.40 7.14
N TYR A 80 5.20 11.64 8.05
CA TYR A 80 5.81 11.28 9.33
C TYR A 80 7.19 10.59 9.20
N PHE A 81 7.40 9.74 8.19
CA PHE A 81 8.73 9.16 7.94
C PHE A 81 9.68 10.16 7.28
N ARG A 82 9.17 11.03 6.40
CA ARG A 82 9.95 12.09 5.73
C ARG A 82 10.50 13.12 6.73
N ASP A 83 9.66 13.66 7.60
CA ASP A 83 10.02 14.66 8.62
C ASP A 83 11.02 14.12 9.65
N ARG A 84 11.05 12.81 9.87
CA ARG A 84 12.03 12.13 10.73
C ARG A 84 13.34 11.76 10.01
N GLY A 85 13.58 12.30 8.81
CA GLY A 85 14.78 12.04 8.02
C GLY A 85 14.81 10.67 7.32
N GLY A 86 13.69 9.94 7.32
CA GLY A 86 13.52 8.67 6.62
C GLY A 86 13.09 8.84 5.16
N ARG A 87 13.30 7.80 4.35
CA ARG A 87 12.80 7.74 2.97
C ARG A 87 11.49 6.97 2.93
N CYS A 88 10.47 7.51 2.27
CA CYS A 88 9.17 6.86 2.08
C CYS A 88 8.79 6.78 0.60
N ALA A 89 8.11 5.70 0.20
CA ALA A 89 7.53 5.55 -1.13
C ALA A 89 6.04 5.19 -1.01
N ASP A 90 5.16 6.10 -1.44
CA ASP A 90 3.71 5.88 -1.46
C ASP A 90 3.25 5.26 -2.78
N HIS A 91 2.38 4.26 -2.71
CA HIS A 91 1.82 3.52 -3.83
C HIS A 91 0.30 3.33 -3.66
N LEU A 92 -0.46 4.26 -4.25
CA LEU A 92 -1.93 4.30 -4.27
C LEU A 92 -2.56 3.29 -5.26
N ARG A 93 -3.59 2.52 -4.87
CA ARG A 93 -4.28 1.47 -5.66
C ARG A 93 -5.81 1.44 -5.56
#